data_AF-A0A7V7QP26-F1
#
_entry.id   AF-A0A7V7QP26-F1
#
_cell.length_a   1.000
_cell.length_b   1.000
_cell.length_c   1.000
_cell.angle_alpha   90.00
_cell.angle_beta   90.00
_cell.angle_gamma   90.00
#
_symmetry.space_group_name_H-M   'P 1'
#
loop_
_entity.id
_entity.type
_entity.pdbx_description
1 polymer ?
#
loop_
_entity_poly.entity_id
_entity_poly.type
_entity_poly.pdbx_seq_one_letter_code
_entity_poly.pdbx_strand_id
1 'polypeptide(L)'
;MRRFINQNKQQIKSVYCNLCGKQIKIEKGIITEGVATVEQHWGYFSEKDGQIHSFDLCEKCYDMLTEKFVLPVAVTNEKELI
;
A
#
# COMPACT_ATOMS: atom_id res chain seq x y z
N MET A 1 1.02 5.09 6.97
CA MET A 1 -0.29 5.69 7.33
C MET A 1 -0.20 7.22 7.51
N ARG A 2 -0.57 8.00 6.48
CA ARG A 2 -1.01 9.40 6.60
C ARG A 2 -2.20 9.64 5.67
N ARG A 3 -3.26 8.85 5.80
CA ARG A 3 -4.57 9.20 5.26
C ARG A 3 -5.10 10.33 6.14
N PHE A 4 -4.88 11.59 5.80
CA PHE A 4 -5.58 12.66 6.52
C PHE A 4 -7.03 12.60 6.08
N ILE A 5 -7.91 12.18 6.99
CA ILE A 5 -9.36 12.16 6.79
C ILE A 5 -9.88 13.49 7.32
N ASN A 6 -10.67 14.20 6.51
CA ASN A 6 -11.20 15.50 6.92
C ASN A 6 -12.33 15.30 7.95
N GLN A 7 -12.51 16.26 8.87
CA GLN A 7 -13.43 16.12 10.02
C GLN A 7 -14.91 15.86 9.65
N ASN A 8 -15.29 16.06 8.38
CA ASN A 8 -16.67 15.96 7.90
C ASN A 8 -16.95 14.86 6.86
N LYS A 9 -15.98 14.03 6.41
CA LYS A 9 -16.23 12.87 5.51
C LYS A 9 -14.94 12.08 5.24
N GLN A 10 -15.12 10.77 5.05
CA GLN A 10 -14.17 9.68 4.74
C GLN A 10 -13.29 9.87 3.48
N GLN A 11 -12.84 11.08 3.15
CA GLN A 11 -12.01 11.33 1.97
C GLN A 11 -10.52 11.34 2.32
N ILE A 12 -9.74 10.56 1.57
CA ILE A 12 -8.29 10.50 1.69
C ILE A 12 -7.69 11.80 1.12
N LYS A 13 -7.08 12.63 1.95
CA LYS A 13 -6.50 13.92 1.53
C LYS A 13 -5.14 13.78 0.84
N SER A 14 -4.33 12.80 1.22
CA SER A 14 -3.02 12.54 0.62
C SER A 14 -2.53 11.15 1.00
N VAL A 15 -1.78 10.50 0.12
CA VAL A 15 -1.02 9.27 0.40
C VAL A 15 0.38 9.48 -0.13
N TYR A 16 1.39 8.93 0.54
CA TYR A 16 2.79 9.05 0.14
C TYR A 16 3.43 7.68 0.15
N CYS A 17 4.28 7.42 -0.84
CA CYS A 17 5.09 6.22 -0.86
C CYS A 17 6.07 6.23 0.32
N ASN A 18 6.02 5.18 1.14
CA ASN A 18 6.90 5.01 2.29
C ASN A 18 8.36 4.77 1.94
N LEU A 19 8.66 4.34 0.71
CA LEU A 19 10.04 4.09 0.26
C LEU A 19 10.70 5.33 -0.37
N CYS A 20 10.05 5.96 -1.35
CA CYS A 20 10.64 7.08 -2.11
C CYS A 20 10.07 8.46 -1.76
N GLY A 21 9.05 8.54 -0.91
CA GLY A 21 8.40 9.80 -0.53
C GLY A 21 7.48 10.43 -1.59
N LYS A 22 7.35 9.81 -2.79
CA LYS A 22 6.45 10.29 -3.85
C LYS A 22 5.02 10.42 -3.33
N GLN A 23 4.38 11.56 -3.59
CA GLN A 23 2.95 11.71 -3.36
C GLN A 23 2.15 10.89 -4.38
N ILE A 24 1.22 10.08 -3.88
CA ILE A 24 0.34 9.26 -4.71
C ILE A 24 -0.77 10.14 -5.28
N LYS A 25 -1.07 9.96 -6.58
CA LYS A 25 -2.13 10.69 -7.28
C LYS A 25 -3.51 10.35 -6.71
N ILE A 26 -4.25 11.40 -6.36
CA ILE A 26 -5.61 11.29 -5.85
C ILE A 26 -6.48 12.30 -6.59
N GLU A 27 -7.57 11.82 -7.19
CA GLU A 27 -8.57 12.64 -7.86
C GLU A 27 -9.92 12.43 -7.18
N LYS A 28 -10.57 13.51 -6.74
CA LYS A 28 -11.86 13.45 -6.03
C LYS A 28 -11.87 12.49 -4.81
N GLY A 29 -10.71 12.30 -4.18
CA GLY A 29 -10.54 11.41 -3.02
C GLY A 29 -10.29 9.94 -3.35
N ILE A 30 -10.16 9.59 -4.64
CA ILE A 30 -9.88 8.25 -5.14
C ILE A 30 -8.43 8.20 -5.64
N ILE A 31 -7.71 7.13 -5.30
CA ILE A 31 -6.36 6.89 -5.82
C ILE A 31 -6.46 6.54 -7.31
N THR A 32 -5.71 7.25 -8.16
CA THR A 32 -5.76 7.10 -9.63
C THR A 32 -4.46 6.57 -10.24
N GLU A 33 -3.62 5.92 -9.43
CA GLU A 33 -2.43 5.20 -9.90
C GLU A 33 -2.17 3.92 -9.10
N GLY A 34 -1.31 3.05 -9.61
CA GLY A 34 -0.92 1.82 -8.93
C GLY A 34 -0.29 2.08 -7.55
N VAL A 35 -0.91 1.52 -6.52
CA VAL A 35 -0.43 1.57 -5.14
C VAL A 35 -0.52 0.19 -4.49
N ALA A 36 0.56 -0.24 -3.87
CA ALA A 36 0.56 -1.40 -3.00
C ALA A 36 0.41 -0.93 -1.55
N THR A 37 -0.75 -1.19 -0.95
CA THR A 37 -0.98 -0.96 0.48
C THR A 37 -0.75 -2.25 1.24
N VAL A 38 0.14 -2.22 2.23
CA VAL A 38 0.42 -3.35 3.12
C VAL A 38 -0.10 -3.01 4.50
N GLU A 39 -0.86 -3.94 5.08
CA GLU A 39 -1.20 -3.95 6.50
C GLU A 39 -0.81 -5.31 7.07
N GLN A 40 0.27 -5.34 7.85
CA GLN A 40 0.78 -6.56 8.45
C GLN A 40 0.46 -6.56 9.94
N HIS A 41 -0.31 -7.56 10.35
CA HIS A 41 -0.59 -7.86 11.75
C HIS A 41 0.39 -8.93 12.21
N TRP A 42 1.23 -8.60 13.20
CA TRP A 42 2.19 -9.52 13.77
C TRP A 42 1.58 -10.19 15.00
N GLY A 43 1.42 -11.51 14.94
CA GLY A 43 0.89 -12.30 16.04
C GLY A 43 1.97 -12.81 17.01
N TYR A 44 1.50 -13.62 17.97
CA TYR A 44 2.27 -14.15 19.10
C TYR A 44 3.63 -14.78 18.74
N PHE A 45 3.72 -15.41 17.57
CA PHE A 45 4.95 -16.09 17.13
C PHE A 45 5.94 -15.18 16.40
N SER A 46 5.77 -13.87 16.46
CA SER A 46 6.68 -12.88 15.88
C SER A 46 7.47 -12.15 16.96
N GLU A 47 8.72 -11.80 16.67
CA GLU A 47 9.48 -10.81 17.48
C GLU A 47 8.81 -9.43 17.53
N LYS A 48 7.81 -9.21 16.66
CA LYS A 48 6.98 -8.00 16.58
C LYS A 48 5.57 -8.24 17.12
N ASP A 49 5.39 -9.22 18.01
CA ASP A 49 4.09 -9.57 18.57
C ASP A 49 3.30 -8.32 19.03
N GLY A 50 2.02 -8.32 18.69
CA GLY A 50 1.07 -7.25 18.98
C GLY A 50 1.24 -5.99 18.12
N GLN A 51 2.21 -5.93 17.21
CA GLN A 51 2.40 -4.77 16.33
C GLN A 51 1.59 -4.89 15.05
N ILE A 52 1.09 -3.75 14.59
CA ILE A 52 0.49 -3.59 13.27
C ILE A 52 1.37 -2.64 12.47
N HIS A 53 1.93 -3.13 11.36
CA HIS A 53 2.74 -2.31 10.45
C HIS A 53 1.90 -1.95 9.23
N SER A 54 1.90 -0.68 8.84
CA SER A 54 1.15 -0.22 7.66
C SER A 54 1.93 0.79 6.83
N PHE A 55 2.00 0.54 5.53
CA PHE A 55 2.71 1.40 4.59
C PHE A 55 2.12 1.29 3.18
N ASP A 56 2.38 2.32 2.37
CA ASP A 56 1.97 2.40 0.99
C ASP A 56 3.20 2.52 0.09
N LEU A 57 3.26 1.76 -0.99
CA LEU A 57 4.31 1.86 -2.01
C LEU A 57 3.71 2.26 -3.35
N CYS A 58 4.33 3.21 -4.05
CA CYS A 58 4.01 3.38 -5.47
C CYS A 58 4.48 2.15 -6.25
N GLU A 59 3.86 1.91 -7.40
CA GLU A 59 4.16 0.78 -8.30
C GLU A 59 5.67 0.56 -8.51
N LYS A 60 6.43 1.60 -8.88
CA LYS A 60 7.89 1.51 -9.03
C LYS A 60 8.62 0.99 -7.78
N CYS A 61 8.19 1.42 -6.60
CA CYS A 61 8.79 0.99 -5.33
C CYS A 61 8.37 -0.42 -4.92
N TYR A 62 7.16 -0.82 -5.32
CA TYR A 62 6.75 -2.21 -5.23
C TYR A 62 7.62 -3.09 -6.13
N ASP A 63 7.83 -2.72 -7.39
CA ASP A 63 8.68 -3.48 -8.32
C ASP A 63 10.12 -3.63 -7.78
N MET A 64 10.74 -2.52 -7.36
CA MET A 64 12.09 -2.55 -6.76
C MET A 64 12.19 -3.41 -5.49
N LEU A 65 11.08 -3.59 -4.76
CA LEU A 65 11.04 -4.44 -3.57
C LEU A 65 10.91 -5.90 -3.97
N THR A 66 9.99 -6.22 -4.88
CA THR A 66 9.69 -7.60 -5.31
C THR A 66 10.79 -8.19 -6.17
N GLU A 67 11.55 -7.38 -6.91
CA GLU A 67 12.79 -7.77 -7.61
C GLU A 67 13.84 -8.38 -6.67
N LYS A 68 13.81 -8.04 -5.39
CA LYS A 68 14.75 -8.56 -4.38
C LYS A 68 14.31 -9.88 -3.77
N PHE A 69 13.11 -10.37 -4.11
CA PHE A 69 12.63 -11.62 -3.55
C PHE A 69 13.32 -12.81 -4.21
N VAL A 70 13.76 -13.76 -3.39
CA VAL A 70 14.30 -15.03 -3.90
C VAL A 70 13.21 -15.83 -4.61
N LEU A 71 11.99 -15.78 -4.08
CA LEU A 71 10.80 -16.35 -4.71
C LEU A 71 9.97 -15.21 -5.31
N PRO A 72 9.68 -15.22 -6.62
CA PRO A 72 8.95 -14.13 -7.25
C PRO A 72 7.51 -14.03 -6.71
N VAL A 73 6.88 -12.88 -6.93
CA VAL A 73 5.46 -12.71 -6.63
C VAL A 73 4.61 -13.68 -7.45
N ALA A 74 3.64 -14.31 -6.80
CA ALA A 74 2.64 -15.12 -7.50
C ALA A 74 1.67 -14.21 -8.24
N VAL A 75 1.48 -14.45 -9.54
CA VAL A 75 0.61 -13.64 -10.40
C VAL A 75 -0.55 -14.50 -10.91
N THR A 76 -1.77 -14.04 -10.65
CA THR A 76 -3.01 -14.63 -11.16
C THR A 76 -3.83 -13.53 -11.82
N ASN A 77 -4.32 -13.77 -13.02
CA ASN A 77 -5.22 -12.83 -13.70
C ASN A 77 -6.65 -13.08 -13.24
N GLU A 78 -7.34 -12.03 -12.79
CA GLU A 78 -8.79 -12.09 -12.61
C GLU A 78 -9.45 -12.06 -13.99
N LYS A 79 -10.40 -12.97 -14.24
CA LYS A 79 -11.23 -12.88 -15.44
C LYS A 79 -12.23 -11.76 -15.20
N GLU A 80 -12.02 -10.61 -15.83
CA GLU A 80 -13.05 -9.60 -15.92
C GLU A 80 -14.29 -10.22 -16.59
N LEU A 81 -15.45 -10.14 -15.94
CA LEU A 81 -16.72 -10.46 -16.56
C LEU A 81 -17.02 -9.34 -17.57
N ILE A 82 -16.71 -9.60 -18.85
CA ILE A 82 -17.10 -8.73 -19.97
C ILE A 82 -18.58 -8.90 -20.27
#